data_AF-A0A1G6RW68-F1
#
_entry.id   AF-A0A1G6RW68-F1
#
_cell.length_a   1.000
_cell.length_b   1.000
_cell.length_c   1.000
_cell.angle_alpha   90.00
_cell.angle_beta   90.00
_cell.angle_gamma   90.00
#
_symmetry.space_group_name_H-M   'P 1'
#
loop_
_entity.id
_entity.type
_entity.pdbx_description
1 polymer ?
#
loop_
_entity_poly.entity_id
_entity_poly.type
_entity_poly.pdbx_seq_one_letter_code
_entity_poly.pdbx_strand_id
1 'polypeptide(L)'
;MIKTYLYDHHTDTMHTNISLQDSNRHLEDPDNLLWIDAYDVQSHELHELAGIFDFHPLAIEDCLHDSPRAKVDDYDAYKFFVFHALRYNE
;
A
#
# COMPACT_ATOMS: atom_id res chain seq x y z
N MET A 1 -11.86 -1.59 3.65
CA MET A 1 -11.93 -0.19 3.15
C MET A 1 -10.54 0.28 2.77
N ILE A 2 -10.39 0.75 1.52
CA ILE A 2 -9.17 1.42 1.05
C ILE A 2 -9.35 2.94 1.10
N LYS A 3 -8.35 3.65 1.64
CA LYS A 3 -8.23 5.10 1.59
C LYS A 3 -6.92 5.48 0.91
N THR A 4 -6.91 6.61 0.22
CA THR A 4 -5.74 7.10 -0.50
C THR A 4 -5.45 8.54 -0.11
N TYR A 5 -4.16 8.83 0.06
CA TYR A 5 -3.62 10.13 0.40
C TYR A 5 -2.46 10.41 -0.54
N LEU A 6 -2.58 11.44 -1.36
CA LEU A 6 -1.52 11.88 -2.27
C LEU A 6 -1.02 13.24 -1.82
N TYR A 7 0.26 13.31 -1.51
CA TYR A 7 0.97 14.55 -1.38
C TYR A 7 1.58 14.93 -2.74
N ASP A 8 1.17 16.08 -3.27
CA ASP A 8 1.68 16.68 -4.50
C ASP A 8 2.76 17.71 -4.16
N HIS A 9 4.01 17.40 -4.52
CA HIS A 9 5.18 18.20 -4.17
C HIS A 9 5.23 19.54 -4.92
N HIS A 10 4.70 19.60 -6.15
CA HIS A 10 4.72 20.82 -6.96
C HIS A 10 3.78 21.88 -6.41
N THR A 11 2.62 21.45 -5.91
CA THR A 11 1.58 22.34 -5.39
C THR A 11 1.61 22.52 -3.88
N ASP A 12 2.40 21.69 -3.17
CA ASP A 12 2.42 21.61 -1.71
C ASP A 12 1.01 21.35 -1.14
N THR A 13 0.28 20.42 -1.76
CA THR A 13 -1.10 20.08 -1.37
C THR A 13 -1.31 18.60 -1.13
N MET A 14 -2.30 18.31 -0.28
CA MET A 14 -2.74 16.96 0.05
C MET A 14 -4.08 16.67 -0.61
N HIS A 15 -4.14 15.64 -1.44
CA HIS A 15 -5.36 15.11 -2.02
C HIS A 15 -5.75 13.80 -1.32
N THR A 16 -7.05 13.63 -1.07
CA THR A 16 -7.58 12.40 -0.44
C THR A 16 -8.61 11.75 -1.34
N ASN A 17 -8.76 10.44 -1.25
CA ASN A 17 -9.73 9.65 -2.04
C ASN A 17 -9.48 9.75 -3.55
N ILE A 18 -8.21 9.79 -3.95
CA ILE A 18 -7.83 9.66 -5.36
C ILE A 18 -8.08 8.24 -5.86
N SER A 19 -8.42 8.12 -7.15
CA SER A 19 -8.59 6.83 -7.82
C SER A 19 -7.26 6.10 -7.93
N LEU A 20 -7.23 4.81 -7.57
CA LEU A 20 -6.05 3.97 -7.74
C LEU A 20 -5.68 3.76 -9.21
N GLN A 21 -6.65 3.81 -10.13
CA GLN A 21 -6.40 3.67 -11.56
C GLN A 21 -5.64 4.88 -12.14
N ASP A 22 -5.79 6.05 -11.52
CA ASP A 22 -5.10 7.29 -11.95
C ASP A 22 -3.78 7.53 -11.18
N SER A 23 -3.46 6.67 -10.20
CA SER A 23 -2.31 6.85 -9.30
C SER A 23 -0.98 6.94 -10.05
N ASN A 24 -0.79 6.15 -11.10
CA ASN A 24 0.46 6.14 -11.88
C ASN A 24 0.80 7.50 -12.50
N ARG A 25 -0.20 8.29 -12.90
CA ARG A 25 0.03 9.65 -13.45
C ARG A 25 0.58 10.59 -12.40
N HIS A 26 0.10 10.48 -11.17
CA HIS A 26 0.57 11.30 -10.06
C HIS A 26 1.98 10.89 -9.60
N LEU A 27 2.35 9.63 -9.79
CA LEU A 27 3.67 9.08 -9.44
C LEU A 27 4.71 9.22 -10.55
N GLU A 28 4.38 9.88 -11.67
CA GLU A 28 5.38 10.30 -12.68
C GLU A 28 6.37 11.33 -12.10
N ASP A 29 5.92 12.14 -11.14
CA ASP A 29 6.79 12.99 -10.33
C ASP A 29 7.34 12.16 -9.15
N PRO A 30 8.67 11.91 -9.08
CA PRO A 30 9.27 11.11 -8.03
C PRO A 30 9.21 11.76 -6.64
N ASP A 31 8.94 13.06 -6.55
CA ASP A 31 8.80 13.76 -5.28
C ASP A 31 7.37 13.66 -4.70
N ASN A 32 6.41 13.21 -5.51
CA ASN A 32 5.06 12.93 -5.03
C ASN A 32 5.02 11.66 -4.18
N LEU A 33 4.16 11.66 -3.15
CA LEU A 33 4.00 10.53 -2.25
C LEU A 33 2.55 10.09 -2.19
N LEU A 34 2.30 8.84 -2.59
CA LEU A 34 1.01 8.18 -2.42
C LEU A 34 1.05 7.20 -1.25
N TRP A 35 0.19 7.43 -0.26
CA TRP A 35 -0.10 6.48 0.81
C TRP A 35 -1.47 5.84 0.57
N ILE A 36 -1.48 4.52 0.42
CA ILE A 36 -2.68 3.68 0.38
C ILE A 36 -2.85 3.00 1.75
N ASP A 37 -3.95 3.31 2.44
CA ASP A 37 -4.35 2.68 3.70
C ASP A 37 -5.44 1.64 3.41
N ALA A 38 -5.09 0.36 3.51
CA ALA A 38 -5.98 -0.77 3.27
C ALA A 38 -6.28 -1.48 4.60
N TYR A 39 -7.48 -1.26 5.13
CA TYR A 39 -7.93 -1.84 6.41
C TYR A 39 -9.17 -2.69 6.19
N ASP A 40 -9.20 -3.93 6.72
CA ASP A 40 -10.35 -4.84 6.60
C ASP A 40 -10.85 -4.93 5.14
N VAL A 41 -9.90 -5.25 4.24
CA VAL A 41 -10.13 -5.37 2.80
C VAL A 41 -10.37 -6.83 2.43
N GLN A 42 -11.20 -7.03 1.42
CA GLN A 42 -11.46 -8.34 0.86
C GLN A 42 -10.29 -8.78 -0.02
N SER A 43 -10.15 -10.08 -0.22
CA SER A 43 -9.05 -10.63 -1.02
C SER A 43 -9.00 -10.06 -2.42
N HIS A 44 -10.14 -9.88 -3.09
CA HIS A 44 -10.18 -9.30 -4.45
C HIS A 44 -9.65 -7.86 -4.51
N GLU A 45 -9.84 -7.05 -3.48
CA GLU A 45 -9.32 -5.67 -3.41
C GLU A 45 -7.79 -5.66 -3.31
N LEU A 46 -7.20 -6.58 -2.55
CA LEU A 46 -5.74 -6.74 -2.48
C LEU A 46 -5.15 -7.23 -3.80
N HIS A 47 -5.84 -8.12 -4.52
CA HIS A 47 -5.41 -8.57 -5.84
C HIS A 47 -5.50 -7.45 -6.89
N GLU A 48 -6.50 -6.56 -6.79
CA GLU A 48 -6.58 -5.37 -7.63
C GLU A 48 -5.39 -4.44 -7.39
N LEU A 49 -5.07 -4.16 -6.11
CA LEU A 49 -3.87 -3.41 -5.74
C LEU A 49 -2.59 -4.07 -6.28
N ALA A 50 -2.48 -5.39 -6.17
CA ALA A 50 -1.35 -6.14 -6.70
C ALA A 50 -1.19 -5.96 -8.21
N GLY A 51 -2.30 -5.97 -8.96
CA GLY A 51 -2.28 -5.76 -10.40
C GLY A 51 -1.91 -4.33 -10.83
N ILE A 52 -2.25 -3.32 -10.01
CA ILE A 52 -1.93 -1.91 -10.29
C ILE A 52 -0.45 -1.63 -10.05
N PHE A 53 0.12 -2.14 -8.94
CA PHE A 53 1.48 -1.84 -8.50
C PHE A 53 2.49 -2.97 -8.75
N ASP A 54 2.07 -4.01 -9.47
CA ASP A 54 2.88 -5.20 -9.79
C ASP A 54 3.49 -5.86 -8.54
N PHE A 55 2.70 -5.98 -7.46
CA PHE A 55 3.15 -6.64 -6.24
C PHE A 55 3.27 -8.14 -6.44
N HIS A 56 4.36 -8.71 -5.92
CA HIS A 56 4.63 -10.12 -5.99
C HIS A 56 3.51 -10.94 -5.30
N PRO A 57 3.00 -12.03 -5.90
CA PRO A 57 1.88 -12.80 -5.35
C PRO A 57 2.10 -13.29 -3.90
N LEU A 58 3.34 -13.65 -3.54
CA LEU A 58 3.67 -14.06 -2.17
C LEU A 58 3.47 -12.94 -1.14
N ALA A 59 3.76 -11.68 -1.50
CA ALA A 59 3.51 -10.55 -0.59
C ALA A 59 2.01 -10.35 -0.35
N ILE A 60 1.16 -10.62 -1.36
CA ILE A 60 -0.30 -10.58 -1.22
C ILE A 60 -0.80 -11.72 -0.36
N GLU A 61 -0.25 -12.92 -0.54
CA GLU A 61 -0.54 -14.08 0.32
C GLU A 61 -0.19 -13.76 1.79
N ASP A 62 0.95 -13.13 2.05
CA ASP A 62 1.34 -12.71 3.39
C ASP A 62 0.42 -11.64 3.99
N CYS A 63 -0.23 -10.80 3.18
CA CYS A 63 -1.24 -9.84 3.65
C CYS A 63 -2.58 -10.51 4.00
N LEU A 64 -2.86 -11.68 3.42
CA LEU A 64 -4.12 -12.41 3.62
C LEU A 64 -4.08 -13.37 4.81
N HIS A 65 -2.89 -13.65 5.33
CA HIS A 65 -2.67 -14.62 6.40
C HIS A 65 -1.90 -13.98 7.56
N ASP A 66 -2.29 -14.29 8.78
CA ASP A 66 -1.53 -13.87 9.96
C ASP A 66 -0.16 -14.55 9.98
N SER A 67 0.89 -13.82 9.60
CA SER A 67 2.27 -14.26 9.81
C SER A 67 2.61 -14.18 11.30
N PRO A 68 3.17 -15.23 11.92
CA PRO A 68 3.64 -15.16 13.31
C PRO A 68 5.01 -14.47 13.45
N ARG A 69 5.63 -14.03 12.35
CA ARG A 69 6.98 -13.44 12.34
C ARG A 69 7.00 -12.13 11.58
N ALA A 70 7.62 -11.13 12.20
CA ALA A 70 8.06 -9.93 11.51
C ALA A 70 9.17 -10.30 10.51
N LYS A 71 9.16 -9.66 9.34
CA LYS A 71 10.13 -9.95 8.27
C LYS A 71 10.31 -8.76 7.34
N VAL A 72 11.38 -8.85 6.55
CA VAL A 72 11.68 -7.96 5.43
C VAL A 72 12.01 -8.83 4.23
N ASP A 73 11.29 -8.63 3.13
CA ASP A 73 11.56 -9.28 1.85
C ASP A 73 11.93 -8.21 0.81
N ASP A 74 12.89 -8.56 -0.05
CA ASP A 74 13.43 -7.69 -1.09
C ASP A 74 12.99 -8.20 -2.47
N TYR A 75 12.12 -7.44 -3.14
CA TYR A 75 11.57 -7.78 -4.45
C TYR A 75 12.19 -6.94 -5.58
N ASP A 76 13.40 -6.40 -5.38
CA ASP A 76 14.14 -5.49 -6.26
C ASP A 76 13.45 -4.14 -6.52
N ALA A 77 12.21 -4.15 -7.03
CA ALA A 77 11.39 -2.98 -7.31
C ALA A 77 10.82 -2.33 -6.04
N TYR A 78 10.63 -3.10 -4.98
CA TYR A 78 10.14 -2.60 -3.69
C TYR A 78 10.61 -3.47 -2.53
N LYS A 79 10.44 -2.95 -1.31
CA LYS A 79 10.68 -3.68 -0.06
C LYS A 79 9.35 -4.00 0.59
N PHE A 80 9.16 -5.24 1.01
CA PHE A 80 7.99 -5.69 1.75
C PHE A 80 8.34 -5.88 3.22
N PHE A 81 7.46 -5.42 4.10
CA PHE A 81 7.67 -5.51 5.54
C PHE A 81 6.43 -6.07 6.23
N VAL A 82 6.65 -6.95 7.21
CA VAL A 82 5.63 -7.38 8.17
C VAL A 82 6.04 -6.91 9.55
N PHE A 83 5.14 -6.18 10.21
CA PHE A 83 5.33 -5.66 11.56
C PHE A 83 4.25 -6.22 12.50
N HIS A 84 4.59 -6.31 13.79
CA HIS A 84 3.62 -6.59 14.85
C HIS A 84 3.47 -5.38 15.73
N ALA A 85 2.26 -4.81 15.76
CA ALA A 85 1.91 -3.72 16.66
C ALA A 85 1.32 -4.29 17.96
N LEU A 86 1.69 -3.71 19.10
CA LEU A 86 1.02 -4.00 20.36
C LEU A 86 -0.38 -3.37 20.34
N ARG A 87 -1.41 -4.18 20.54
CA ARG A 87 -2.77 -3.67 20.74
C ARG A 87 -2.95 -3.33 22.21
N TYR A 88 -3.02 -2.03 22.50
CA TYR A 88 -3.41 -1.58 23.82
C TYR A 88 -4.92 -1.76 24.00
N ASN A 89 -5.33 -2.36 25.11
CA ASN A 89 -6.72 -2.62 25.43
C ASN A 89 -6.96 -2.09 26.85
N GLU A 90 -7.50 -0.87 26.95
CA GLU A 90 -7.99 -0.29 28.21
C GLU A 90 -9.40 -0.77 28.53
#